data_AF-A0A077AX16-F1
#
_entry.id   AF-A0A077AX16-F1
#
_cell.length_a   1.000
_cell.length_b   1.000
_cell.length_c   1.000
_cell.angle_alpha   90.00
_cell.angle_beta   90.00
_cell.angle_gamma   90.00
#
_symmetry.space_group_name_H-M   'P 1'
#
loop_
_entity.id
_entity.type
_entity.pdbx_description
1 polymer ?
#
loop_
_entity_poly.entity_id
_entity_poly.type
_entity_poly.pdbx_seq_one_letter_code
_entity_poly.pdbx_strand_id
1 'polypeptide(L)'
;MRKVQKLIFLSSIYAVLFWSTVGDNLRANETDFFDQKDESFWVIKNKQSFIEASKELIDDEGNWKGNPPIPQYIKYSQELTEEDLPVLERWLSLKGLDCFAIADTKAEPNISLINSWYSDLEDTGEDLEKRNFYKLAWLNFKTTLNELERGAQSILPAPWVETNRAFQMKNSHYRTISSH
;
A
#
# COMPACT_ATOMS: atom_id res chain seq x y z
N MET A 1 14.21 32.45 -56.59
CA MET A 1 13.98 32.36 -55.13
C MET A 1 12.80 31.44 -54.79
N ARG A 2 12.88 30.12 -55.04
CA ARG A 2 11.78 29.16 -54.71
C ARG A 2 12.26 27.74 -54.36
N LYS A 3 13.53 27.54 -54.00
CA LYS A 3 14.09 26.19 -53.74
C LYS A 3 14.78 26.00 -52.37
N VAL A 4 14.85 27.03 -51.53
CA VAL A 4 15.55 26.94 -50.22
C VAL A 4 14.60 26.90 -49.02
N GLN A 5 13.30 27.18 -49.21
CA GLN A 5 12.33 27.17 -48.10
C GLN A 5 11.69 25.80 -47.80
N LYS A 6 12.01 24.74 -48.55
CA LYS A 6 11.48 23.39 -48.29
C LYS A 6 12.38 22.49 -47.43
N LEU A 7 13.61 22.90 -47.12
CA LEU A 7 14.53 22.07 -46.32
C LEU A 7 14.51 22.34 -44.81
N ILE A 8 13.88 23.43 -44.35
CA ILE A 8 13.82 23.76 -42.93
C ILE A 8 12.54 23.17 -42.27
N PHE A 9 11.54 22.80 -43.07
CA PHE A 9 10.29 22.24 -42.54
C PHE A 9 10.33 20.72 -42.29
N LEU A 10 11.38 20.03 -42.73
CA LEU A 10 11.55 18.58 -42.54
C LEU A 10 12.47 18.22 -41.37
N SER A 11 13.30 19.15 -40.88
CA SER A 11 14.10 18.93 -39.67
C SER A 11 13.32 19.14 -38.37
N SER A 12 12.19 19.84 -38.40
CA SER A 12 11.34 20.05 -37.22
C SER A 12 10.41 18.87 -36.92
N ILE A 13 10.13 18.00 -37.90
CA ILE A 13 9.25 16.83 -37.70
C ILE A 13 10.03 15.65 -37.09
N TYR A 14 11.34 15.53 -37.38
CA TYR A 14 12.18 14.52 -36.75
C TYR A 14 12.56 14.84 -35.30
N ALA A 15 12.58 16.11 -34.90
CA ALA A 15 12.82 16.49 -33.50
C ALA A 15 11.59 16.27 -32.60
N VAL A 16 10.38 16.34 -33.16
CA VAL A 16 9.13 16.10 -32.41
C VAL A 16 8.83 14.60 -32.27
N LEU A 17 9.32 13.76 -33.19
CA LEU A 17 9.18 12.30 -33.12
C LEU A 17 10.30 11.58 -32.37
N PHE A 18 11.35 12.29 -31.94
CA PHE A 18 12.45 11.73 -31.14
C PHE A 18 12.34 12.05 -29.63
N TRP A 19 11.28 12.76 -29.23
CA TRP A 19 10.96 13.05 -27.82
C TRP A 19 9.81 12.21 -27.27
N SER A 20 9.44 11.12 -27.95
CA SER A 20 8.45 10.16 -27.47
C SER A 20 9.04 8.78 -27.15
N THR A 21 10.37 8.64 -27.11
CA THR A 21 11.03 7.32 -27.05
C THR A 21 12.18 7.21 -26.04
N VAL A 22 12.24 8.09 -25.03
CA VAL A 22 13.04 7.85 -23.81
C VAL A 22 12.26 8.35 -22.59
N GLY A 23 11.02 7.89 -22.48
CA GLY A 23 10.18 7.98 -21.28
C GLY A 23 9.69 6.62 -20.81
N ASP A 24 10.13 5.54 -21.46
CA ASP A 24 10.06 4.19 -20.91
C ASP A 24 11.12 4.09 -19.81
N ASN A 25 10.92 4.85 -18.73
CA ASN A 25 11.35 4.35 -17.44
C ASN A 25 10.75 2.95 -17.37
N LEU A 26 11.62 1.94 -17.29
CA LEU A 26 11.27 0.62 -16.79
C LEU A 26 10.65 0.82 -15.39
N ARG A 27 9.38 1.22 -15.35
CA ARG A 27 8.52 1.17 -14.19
C ARG A 27 8.30 -0.30 -14.01
N ALA A 28 8.78 -0.85 -12.90
CA ALA A 28 8.58 -2.24 -12.57
C ALA A 28 7.11 -2.61 -12.80
N ASN A 29 6.92 -3.75 -13.46
CA ASN A 29 5.60 -4.12 -13.90
C ASN A 29 4.80 -4.40 -12.63
N GLU A 30 3.70 -3.70 -12.39
CA GLU A 30 2.95 -3.85 -11.13
C GLU A 30 2.49 -5.31 -10.93
N THR A 31 2.38 -6.08 -12.01
CA THR A 31 2.17 -7.53 -12.00
C THR A 31 3.25 -8.33 -11.28
N ASP A 32 4.44 -7.79 -11.09
CA ASP A 32 5.57 -8.44 -10.41
C ASP A 32 5.34 -8.46 -8.89
N PHE A 33 4.53 -7.53 -8.37
CA PHE A 33 4.34 -7.33 -6.94
C PHE A 33 2.95 -7.68 -6.39
N PHE A 34 1.93 -7.71 -7.26
CA PHE A 34 0.54 -7.88 -6.84
C PHE A 34 -0.10 -9.12 -7.49
N ASP A 35 -0.79 -9.93 -6.68
CA ASP A 35 -1.51 -11.14 -7.12
C ASP A 35 -2.89 -10.80 -7.68
N GLN A 36 -3.51 -9.77 -7.10
CA GLN A 36 -4.80 -9.25 -7.52
C GLN A 36 -4.74 -7.73 -7.51
N LYS A 37 -5.24 -7.12 -8.59
CA LYS A 37 -5.32 -5.69 -8.77
C LYS A 37 -6.68 -5.33 -9.37
N ASP A 38 -7.45 -4.54 -8.64
CA ASP A 38 -8.66 -3.88 -9.14
C ASP A 38 -8.50 -2.35 -9.13
N GLU A 39 -9.56 -1.60 -9.41
CA GLU A 39 -9.55 -0.13 -9.49
C GLU A 39 -8.97 0.53 -8.23
N SER A 40 -9.22 -0.04 -7.04
CA SER A 40 -8.73 0.53 -5.77
C SER A 40 -8.20 -0.46 -4.75
N PHE A 41 -8.34 -1.78 -4.96
CA PHE A 41 -7.99 -2.83 -4.01
C PHE A 41 -6.91 -3.78 -4.54
N TRP A 42 -5.72 -3.77 -3.92
CA TRP A 42 -4.55 -4.49 -4.44
C TRP A 42 -3.98 -5.45 -3.38
N VAL A 43 -3.57 -6.65 -3.80
CA VAL A 43 -3.08 -7.72 -2.92
C VAL A 43 -1.62 -8.02 -3.22
N ILE A 44 -0.75 -7.87 -2.22
CA ILE A 44 0.68 -8.16 -2.34
C ILE A 44 0.90 -9.67 -2.30
N LYS A 45 1.73 -10.19 -3.22
CA LYS A 45 1.93 -11.65 -3.40
C LYS A 45 2.59 -12.34 -2.23
N ASN A 46 3.73 -11.80 -1.82
CA ASN A 46 4.65 -12.44 -0.89
C ASN A 46 5.59 -11.41 -0.25
N LYS A 47 6.39 -11.84 0.72
CA LYS A 47 7.35 -10.99 1.44
C LYS A 47 8.35 -10.26 0.54
N GLN A 48 8.85 -10.89 -0.51
CA GLN A 48 9.77 -10.22 -1.44
C GLN A 48 9.06 -9.07 -2.15
N SER A 49 7.85 -9.30 -2.66
CA SER A 49 7.04 -8.26 -3.28
C SER A 49 6.67 -7.13 -2.32
N PHE A 50 6.39 -7.45 -1.05
CA PHE A 50 6.12 -6.45 0.00
C PHE A 50 7.30 -5.48 0.17
N ILE A 51 8.52 -6.01 0.18
CA ILE A 51 9.76 -5.25 0.33
C ILE A 51 10.06 -4.45 -0.93
N GLU A 52 10.09 -5.09 -2.10
CA GLU A 52 10.48 -4.47 -3.36
C GLU A 52 9.49 -3.40 -3.81
N ALA A 53 8.19 -3.68 -3.74
CA ALA A 53 7.16 -2.72 -4.15
C ALA A 53 7.21 -1.43 -3.31
N SER A 54 7.47 -1.52 -2.00
CA SER A 54 7.60 -0.32 -1.17
C SER A 54 8.77 0.57 -1.61
N LYS A 55 9.91 -0.04 -1.98
CA LYS A 55 11.12 0.66 -2.43
C LYS A 55 10.94 1.25 -3.82
N GLU A 56 10.29 0.51 -4.70
CA GLU A 56 10.20 0.88 -6.10
C GLU A 56 9.05 1.84 -6.38
N LEU A 57 7.90 1.65 -5.72
CA LEU A 57 6.65 2.33 -6.04
C LEU A 57 6.29 3.49 -5.09
N ILE A 58 6.95 3.62 -3.95
CA ILE A 58 6.72 4.71 -3.00
C ILE A 58 8.03 5.49 -2.87
N ASP A 59 8.00 6.82 -3.01
CA ASP A 59 9.17 7.66 -2.71
C ASP A 59 9.31 7.94 -1.20
N ASP A 60 10.35 8.68 -0.81
CA ASP A 60 10.63 8.95 0.60
C ASP A 60 9.65 9.99 1.18
N GLU A 61 8.92 10.72 0.33
CA GLU A 61 7.84 11.64 0.70
C GLU A 61 6.44 10.99 0.71
N GLY A 62 6.36 9.67 0.50
CA GLY A 62 5.12 8.90 0.50
C GLY A 62 4.26 9.08 -0.75
N ASN A 63 4.80 9.56 -1.87
CA ASN A 63 4.08 9.64 -3.14
C ASN A 63 4.24 8.36 -3.96
N TRP A 64 3.22 8.06 -4.76
CA TRP A 64 3.22 6.94 -5.70
C TRP A 64 4.07 7.26 -6.93
N LYS A 65 5.06 6.41 -7.20
CA LYS A 65 5.97 6.52 -8.36
C LYS A 65 5.46 5.78 -9.60
N GLY A 66 4.43 4.94 -9.47
CA GLY A 66 3.82 4.19 -10.58
C GLY A 66 2.88 5.01 -11.46
N ASN A 67 2.20 4.33 -12.39
CA ASN A 67 1.10 4.95 -13.13
C ASN A 67 -0.15 4.99 -12.24
N PRO A 68 -0.97 6.07 -12.28
CA PRO A 68 -2.29 6.05 -11.66
C PRO A 68 -3.17 4.90 -12.20
N PRO A 69 -4.14 4.41 -11.41
CA PRO A 69 -4.53 4.90 -10.09
C PRO A 69 -3.59 4.47 -8.96
N ILE A 70 -3.58 5.24 -7.87
CA ILE A 70 -2.92 4.86 -6.60
C ILE A 70 -3.87 3.90 -5.86
N PRO A 71 -3.39 2.78 -5.29
CA PRO A 71 -4.24 1.90 -4.49
C PRO A 71 -4.77 2.61 -3.25
N GLN A 72 -6.09 2.51 -3.02
CA GLN A 72 -6.72 3.01 -1.79
C GLN A 72 -6.68 1.95 -0.68
N TYR A 73 -6.71 0.67 -1.06
CA TYR A 73 -6.72 -0.46 -0.15
C TYR A 73 -5.64 -1.45 -0.55
N ILE A 74 -4.74 -1.75 0.38
CA ILE A 74 -3.69 -2.74 0.17
C ILE A 74 -3.86 -3.86 1.18
N LYS A 75 -3.64 -5.09 0.73
CA LYS A 75 -3.67 -6.29 1.57
C LYS A 75 -2.36 -7.04 1.48
N TYR A 76 -1.82 -7.39 2.64
CA TYR A 76 -0.70 -8.32 2.81
C TYR A 76 -1.09 -9.39 3.84
N SER A 77 -0.91 -10.67 3.51
CA SER A 77 -1.44 -11.75 4.34
C SER A 77 -0.38 -12.55 5.09
N GLN A 78 0.91 -12.34 4.86
CA GLN A 78 1.94 -13.13 5.54
C GLN A 78 2.30 -12.52 6.90
N GLU A 79 2.96 -13.31 7.75
CA GLU A 79 3.51 -12.87 9.03
C GLU A 79 4.58 -11.79 8.83
N LEU A 80 4.55 -10.78 9.70
CA LEU A 80 5.53 -9.72 9.81
C LEU A 80 6.49 -10.01 10.96
N THR A 81 7.75 -9.61 10.79
CA THR A 81 8.76 -9.59 11.85
C THR A 81 9.17 -8.15 12.16
N GLU A 82 9.95 -7.93 13.23
CA GLU A 82 10.48 -6.60 13.57
C GLU A 82 11.25 -5.94 12.40
N GLU A 83 11.97 -6.75 11.62
CA GLU A 83 12.70 -6.29 10.42
C GLU A 83 11.79 -5.72 9.33
N ASP A 84 10.51 -6.07 9.33
CA ASP A 84 9.53 -5.64 8.33
C ASP A 84 8.87 -4.29 8.69
N LEU A 85 9.00 -3.82 9.94
CA LEU A 85 8.34 -2.60 10.41
C LEU A 85 8.69 -1.34 9.59
N PRO A 86 9.96 -1.10 9.19
CA PRO A 86 10.29 0.05 8.33
C PRO A 86 9.61 0.00 6.97
N VAL A 87 9.40 -1.22 6.44
CA VAL A 87 8.71 -1.44 5.16
C VAL A 87 7.22 -1.16 5.32
N LEU A 88 6.62 -1.65 6.41
CA LEU A 88 5.22 -1.36 6.75
C LEU A 88 5.00 0.15 6.94
N GLU A 89 5.90 0.84 7.64
CA GLU A 89 5.79 2.28 7.84
C GLU A 89 5.81 3.05 6.51
N ARG A 90 6.68 2.66 5.57
CA ARG A 90 6.71 3.23 4.23
C ARG A 90 5.38 3.02 3.48
N TRP A 91 4.71 1.89 3.69
CA TRP A 91 3.37 1.68 3.16
C TRP A 91 2.33 2.60 3.82
N LEU A 92 2.37 2.76 5.15
CA LEU A 92 1.43 3.62 5.87
C LEU A 92 1.60 5.11 5.52
N SER A 93 2.81 5.54 5.12
CA SER A 93 3.06 6.91 4.67
C SER A 93 2.48 7.22 3.28
N LEU A 94 2.07 6.21 2.50
CA LEU A 94 1.55 6.39 1.15
C LEU A 94 0.34 7.34 1.13
N LYS A 95 0.45 8.41 0.33
CA LYS A 95 -0.62 9.38 0.10
C LYS A 95 -1.68 8.79 -0.83
N GLY A 96 -2.94 8.94 -0.47
CA GLY A 96 -4.07 8.34 -1.17
C GLY A 96 -4.41 6.91 -0.72
N LEU A 97 -3.59 6.32 0.17
CA LEU A 97 -3.92 5.08 0.84
C LEU A 97 -4.89 5.35 1.99
N ASP A 98 -6.08 4.74 1.93
CA ASP A 98 -7.05 4.74 3.02
C ASP A 98 -6.65 3.70 4.08
N CYS A 99 -6.20 2.51 3.64
CA CYS A 99 -5.96 1.39 4.54
C CYS A 99 -4.91 0.40 4.03
N PHE A 100 -4.04 -0.05 4.93
CA PHE A 100 -3.16 -1.22 4.77
C PHE A 100 -3.62 -2.34 5.69
N ALA A 101 -4.04 -3.47 5.12
CA ALA A 101 -4.58 -4.61 5.85
C ALA A 101 -3.56 -5.73 6.01
N ILE A 102 -3.42 -6.24 7.23
CA ILE A 102 -2.54 -7.37 7.59
C ILE A 102 -3.34 -8.56 8.13
N ALA A 103 -2.82 -9.77 7.93
CA ALA A 103 -3.40 -10.97 8.56
C ALA A 103 -3.18 -10.95 10.08
N ASP A 104 -4.11 -11.57 10.81
CA ASP A 104 -3.93 -11.78 12.25
C ASP A 104 -4.66 -13.06 12.63
N THR A 105 -3.93 -14.15 12.53
CA THR A 105 -4.44 -15.49 12.82
C THR A 105 -3.39 -16.29 13.58
N LYS A 106 -3.77 -17.44 14.13
CA LYS A 106 -2.83 -18.34 14.80
C LYS A 106 -1.64 -18.77 13.93
N ALA A 107 -1.80 -18.79 12.60
CA ALA A 107 -0.73 -19.16 11.67
C ALA A 107 0.14 -17.96 11.27
N GLU A 108 -0.41 -16.74 11.33
CA GLU A 108 0.23 -15.49 10.88
C GLU A 108 -0.12 -14.39 11.92
N PRO A 109 0.47 -14.44 13.13
CA PRO A 109 0.12 -13.52 14.20
C PRO A 109 0.86 -12.19 14.04
N ASN A 110 0.13 -11.09 13.81
CA ASN A 110 0.74 -9.76 13.67
C ASN A 110 0.36 -8.81 14.82
N ILE A 111 -0.75 -9.05 15.52
CA ILE A 111 -1.22 -8.16 16.57
C ILE A 111 -0.21 -7.94 17.70
N SER A 112 0.50 -8.99 18.11
CA SER A 112 1.50 -8.91 19.18
C SER A 112 2.67 -8.01 18.78
N LEU A 113 3.15 -8.14 17.54
CA LEU A 113 4.21 -7.29 16.99
C LEU A 113 3.77 -5.83 16.92
N ILE A 114 2.58 -5.57 16.36
CA ILE A 114 2.06 -4.20 16.21
C ILE A 114 1.80 -3.55 17.57
N ASN A 115 1.30 -4.30 18.56
CA ASN A 115 1.11 -3.79 19.93
C ASN A 115 2.43 -3.49 20.62
N SER A 116 3.45 -4.34 20.45
CA SER A 116 4.79 -4.07 20.97
C SER A 116 5.34 -2.78 20.36
N TRP A 117 5.31 -2.67 19.04
CA TRP A 117 5.78 -1.48 18.32
C TRP A 117 5.04 -0.22 18.75
N TYR A 118 3.71 -0.27 18.88
CA TYR A 118 2.91 0.84 19.39
C TYR A 118 3.35 1.28 20.79
N SER A 119 3.56 0.32 21.70
CA SER A 119 3.93 0.60 23.09
C SER A 119 5.31 1.24 23.19
N ASP A 120 6.27 0.75 22.41
CA ASP A 120 7.63 1.32 22.35
C ASP A 120 7.61 2.78 21.84
N LEU A 121 6.75 3.08 20.86
CA LEU A 121 6.57 4.43 20.34
C LEU A 121 5.88 5.36 21.35
N GLU A 122 4.88 4.87 22.07
CA GLU A 122 4.22 5.62 23.14
C GLU A 122 5.21 5.95 24.27
N ASP A 123 6.05 4.99 24.69
CA ASP A 123 7.06 5.14 25.74
C ASP A 123 8.16 6.16 25.36
N THR A 124 8.48 6.27 24.07
CA THR A 124 9.43 7.28 23.56
C THR A 124 8.80 8.67 23.38
N GLY A 125 7.50 8.80 23.59
CA GLY A 125 6.75 10.05 23.38
C GLY A 125 6.62 10.45 21.91
N GLU A 126 6.75 9.48 20.99
CA GLU A 126 6.55 9.75 19.57
C GLU A 126 5.08 10.05 19.25
N ASP A 127 4.87 10.93 18.27
CA ASP A 127 3.54 11.23 17.76
C ASP A 127 3.08 10.12 16.81
N LEU A 128 2.21 9.25 17.32
CA LEU A 128 1.66 8.10 16.62
C LEU A 128 0.89 8.47 15.35
N GLU A 129 0.33 9.69 15.26
CA GLU A 129 -0.34 10.17 14.05
C GLU A 129 0.66 10.36 12.91
N LYS A 130 1.91 10.74 13.20
CA LYS A 130 2.97 10.88 12.18
C LYS A 130 3.36 9.55 11.54
N ARG A 131 3.24 8.46 12.29
CA ARG A 131 3.50 7.10 11.80
C ARG A 131 2.30 6.49 11.06
N ASN A 132 1.19 7.22 10.93
CA ASN A 132 -0.02 6.83 10.19
C ASN A 132 -0.62 5.48 10.63
N PHE A 133 -0.47 5.12 11.90
CA PHE A 133 -1.00 3.87 12.46
C PHE A 133 -2.52 3.71 12.23
N TYR A 134 -3.26 4.81 12.17
CA TYR A 134 -4.71 4.79 11.92
C TYR A 134 -5.10 4.16 10.59
N LYS A 135 -4.17 4.00 9.64
CA LYS A 135 -4.41 3.31 8.36
C LYS A 135 -4.28 1.78 8.46
N LEU A 136 -3.88 1.21 9.61
CA LEU A 136 -3.79 -0.23 9.77
C LEU A 136 -5.17 -0.87 9.94
N ALA A 137 -5.41 -1.96 9.21
CA ALA A 137 -6.54 -2.85 9.42
C ALA A 137 -6.13 -4.31 9.58
N TRP A 138 -7.01 -5.07 10.23
CA TRP A 138 -6.87 -6.50 10.46
C TRP A 138 -7.82 -7.25 9.52
N LEU A 139 -7.26 -8.19 8.75
CA LEU A 139 -8.05 -9.08 7.89
C LEU A 139 -9.05 -9.89 8.72
N ASN A 140 -8.63 -10.32 9.91
CA ASN A 140 -9.45 -11.07 10.84
C ASN A 140 -9.94 -10.22 12.03
N PHE A 141 -10.43 -9.01 11.74
CA PHE A 141 -10.84 -8.02 12.74
C PHE A 141 -11.72 -8.56 13.89
N LYS A 142 -12.64 -9.49 13.62
CA LYS A 142 -13.50 -10.08 14.67
C LYS A 142 -12.70 -10.95 15.64
N THR A 143 -11.80 -11.78 15.13
CA THR A 143 -10.90 -12.57 15.99
C THR A 143 -9.94 -11.64 16.71
N THR A 144 -9.36 -10.65 16.04
CA THR A 144 -8.51 -9.63 16.69
C THR A 144 -9.25 -8.95 17.85
N LEU A 145 -10.49 -8.50 17.65
CA LEU A 145 -11.32 -7.93 18.74
C LEU A 145 -11.58 -8.92 19.86
N ASN A 146 -11.83 -10.19 19.53
CA ASN A 146 -12.10 -11.24 20.52
C ASN A 146 -10.83 -11.67 21.28
N GLU A 147 -9.68 -11.81 20.61
CA GLU A 147 -8.38 -12.15 21.24
C GLU A 147 -7.89 -11.02 22.13
N LEU A 148 -8.27 -9.78 21.81
CA LEU A 148 -8.09 -8.65 22.72
C LEU A 148 -9.00 -8.71 23.96
N GLU A 149 -9.94 -9.68 24.07
CA GLU A 149 -10.88 -9.96 25.18
C GLU A 149 -11.21 -8.74 26.07
N ARG A 150 -11.60 -7.61 25.46
CA ARG A 150 -11.96 -6.39 26.19
C ARG A 150 -13.35 -5.94 25.76
N GLY A 151 -14.34 -6.42 26.53
CA GLY A 151 -15.68 -5.86 26.52
C GLY A 151 -15.63 -4.34 26.74
N ALA A 152 -16.27 -3.59 25.84
CA ALA A 152 -16.52 -2.15 25.90
C ALA A 152 -15.31 -1.18 25.91
N GLN A 153 -14.06 -1.62 26.06
CA GLN A 153 -12.87 -0.75 26.00
C GLN A 153 -11.83 -1.32 25.02
N SER A 154 -12.04 -1.06 23.73
CA SER A 154 -10.99 -1.24 22.72
C SER A 154 -9.77 -0.39 23.09
N ILE A 155 -8.61 -1.02 23.25
CA ILE A 155 -7.33 -0.27 23.30
C ILE A 155 -6.93 0.28 21.95
N LEU A 156 -7.53 -0.24 20.87
CA LEU A 156 -7.30 0.31 19.56
C LEU A 156 -7.98 1.67 19.51
N PRO A 157 -7.24 2.74 19.14
CA PRO A 157 -7.80 4.07 18.97
C PRO A 157 -9.05 4.03 18.08
N ALA A 158 -10.04 4.88 18.36
CA ALA A 158 -11.27 4.95 17.56
C ALA A 158 -11.02 5.04 16.03
N PRO A 159 -10.01 5.77 15.54
CA PRO A 159 -9.66 5.77 14.11
C PRO A 159 -9.37 4.37 13.53
N TRP A 160 -8.71 3.50 14.29
CA TRP A 160 -8.36 2.16 13.83
C TRP A 160 -9.61 1.30 13.67
N VAL A 161 -10.57 1.41 14.60
CA VAL A 161 -11.85 0.70 14.52
C VAL A 161 -12.61 1.10 13.27
N GLU A 162 -12.64 2.38 12.93
CA GLU A 162 -13.32 2.87 11.73
C GLU A 162 -12.61 2.46 10.44
N THR A 163 -11.27 2.53 10.39
CA THR A 163 -10.48 1.99 9.27
C THR A 163 -10.76 0.51 9.04
N ASN A 164 -10.86 -0.28 10.11
CA ASN A 164 -11.23 -1.69 10.02
C ASN A 164 -12.63 -1.90 9.49
N ARG A 165 -13.62 -1.15 9.97
CA ARG A 165 -14.99 -1.24 9.44
C ARG A 165 -15.03 -0.92 7.95
N ALA A 166 -14.39 0.17 7.53
CA ALA A 166 -14.29 0.56 6.13
C ALA A 166 -13.63 -0.52 5.27
N PHE A 167 -12.51 -1.07 5.74
CA PHE A 167 -11.84 -2.19 5.09
C PHE A 167 -12.74 -3.41 4.98
N GLN A 168 -13.41 -3.84 6.06
CA GLN A 168 -14.27 -5.03 6.04
C GLN A 168 -15.45 -4.88 5.08
N MET A 169 -16.04 -3.68 5.00
CA MET A 169 -17.06 -3.36 3.98
C MET A 169 -16.50 -3.53 2.57
N LYS A 170 -15.35 -2.94 2.25
CA LYS A 170 -14.72 -3.05 0.93
C LYS A 170 -14.32 -4.49 0.60
N ASN A 171 -13.59 -5.16 1.50
CA ASN A 171 -13.13 -6.54 1.34
C ASN A 171 -14.30 -7.53 1.16
N SER A 172 -15.48 -7.26 1.74
CA SER A 172 -16.67 -8.11 1.53
C SER A 172 -17.16 -8.12 0.08
N HIS A 173 -16.94 -7.04 -0.68
CA HIS A 173 -17.27 -6.97 -2.11
C HIS A 173 -16.26 -7.74 -2.98
N TYR A 174 -15.04 -7.96 -2.46
CA TYR A 174 -13.95 -8.66 -3.16
C TYR A 174 -13.75 -10.10 -2.70
N ARG A 175 -14.51 -10.55 -1.68
CA ARG A 175 -14.74 -11.98 -1.48
C ARG A 175 -15.59 -12.45 -2.65
N THR A 176 -14.93 -12.94 -3.70
CA THR A 176 -15.56 -13.91 -4.57
C THR A 176 -16.20 -14.94 -3.64
N ILE A 177 -17.52 -15.04 -3.66
CA ILE A 177 -18.20 -16.21 -3.10
C ILE A 177 -17.54 -17.35 -3.86
N SER A 178 -16.63 -18.07 -3.20
CA SER A 178 -16.14 -19.34 -3.68
C SER A 178 -17.38 -20.23 -3.70
N SER A 179 -18.08 -20.23 -4.83
CA SER A 179 -19.19 -21.12 -5.08
C SER A 179 -18.63 -22.53 -4.95
N HIS A 180 -19.08 -23.20 -3.90
CA HIS A 180 -18.90 -24.63 -3.67
C HIS A 180 -19.17 -25.44 -4.95
#